data_AF-A0A8J8C4N8-F1
#
_entry.id   AF-A0A8J8C4N8-F1
#
_cell.length_a   1.000
_cell.length_b   1.000
_cell.length_c   1.000
_cell.angle_alpha   90.00
_cell.angle_beta   90.00
_cell.angle_gamma   90.00
#
_symmetry.space_group_name_H-M   'P 1'
#
loop_
_entity.id
_entity.type
_entity.pdbx_description
1 polymer ?
#
loop_
_entity_poly.entity_id
_entity_poly.type
_entity_poly.pdbx_seq_one_letter_code
_entity_poly.pdbx_strand_id
1 'polypeptide(L)'
;MSSNDTADTLRAYLTSVKEDLMTGVSFMIPFVTIGGIFLALAYAVGDTQTVFENTGSAGWFLAQIGTAGLTIMVPILGGYIAYAIADRPGLAPGFLLAYLLQQGAVIEQAALVVGLSGGSSGAGYLGAIVAGLVAGYVARWFKSRDVPGVIQPMMPVLIIPVATMAVAAPLLLFVLGVPVAIANQSLTTFLETMQGGQAIVVGLILGGMMAADMGGPINKVAYVFATGLITEGIYAPMAAVMIGGMVPPIGMALSNFIAPHKYEAEMYENAKSGIPLGLAFITEGAIPYGAADPLRVIPSVVSGSAIAGAMSMALGVTMPAPHGGVFVVLLSNKPLLFLASLLVGTLVTAAVATLIKPDFEERINAETSSQSTQPTNN
;
A
#
# COMPACT_ATOMS: atom_id res chain seq x y z
N MET A 1 -20.19 -32.06 -13.72
CA MET A 1 -19.20 -31.19 -13.06
C MET A 1 -18.95 -31.76 -11.68
N SER A 2 -17.74 -32.23 -11.41
CA SER A 2 -17.37 -32.74 -10.09
C SER A 2 -17.22 -31.58 -9.10
N SER A 3 -17.31 -31.84 -7.79
CA SER A 3 -17.04 -30.82 -6.76
C SER A 3 -15.64 -30.19 -6.88
N ASN A 4 -14.68 -30.90 -7.46
CA ASN A 4 -13.33 -30.39 -7.70
C ASN A 4 -13.29 -29.38 -8.86
N ASP A 5 -14.06 -29.59 -9.93
CA ASP A 5 -14.12 -28.64 -11.06
C ASP A 5 -14.65 -27.27 -10.62
N THR A 6 -15.65 -27.24 -9.73
CA THR A 6 -16.22 -25.99 -9.21
C THR A 6 -15.23 -25.28 -8.29
N ALA A 7 -14.51 -26.02 -7.44
CA ALA A 7 -13.50 -25.45 -6.55
C ALA A 7 -12.33 -24.84 -7.34
N ASP A 8 -11.86 -25.52 -8.39
CA ASP A 8 -10.76 -25.05 -9.22
C ASP A 8 -11.16 -23.85 -10.09
N THR A 9 -12.39 -23.84 -10.62
CA THR A 9 -12.94 -22.68 -11.35
C THR A 9 -13.06 -21.46 -10.43
N LEU A 10 -13.55 -21.65 -9.19
CA LEU A 10 -13.65 -20.57 -8.22
C LEU A 10 -12.27 -20.02 -7.83
N ARG A 11 -11.29 -20.90 -7.61
CA ARG A 11 -9.90 -20.49 -7.34
C ARG A 11 -9.32 -19.68 -8.50
N ALA A 12 -9.50 -20.15 -9.74
CA ALA A 12 -9.02 -19.42 -10.91
C ALA A 12 -9.67 -18.03 -11.01
N TYR A 13 -10.98 -17.93 -10.75
CA TYR A 13 -11.68 -16.66 -10.75
C TYR A 13 -11.19 -15.71 -9.65
N LEU A 14 -11.02 -16.20 -8.43
CA LEU A 14 -10.49 -15.40 -7.30
C LEU A 14 -9.07 -14.91 -7.57
N THR A 15 -8.22 -15.74 -8.18
CA THR A 15 -6.87 -15.35 -8.58
C THR A 15 -6.91 -14.25 -9.65
N SER A 16 -7.77 -14.37 -10.66
CA SER A 16 -7.96 -13.32 -11.67
C SER A 16 -8.38 -11.98 -11.05
N VAL A 17 -9.38 -11.99 -10.16
CA VAL A 17 -9.84 -10.76 -9.49
C VAL A 17 -8.71 -10.15 -8.65
N LYS A 18 -7.93 -10.97 -7.94
CA LYS A 18 -6.76 -10.50 -7.20
C LYS A 18 -5.74 -9.83 -8.12
N GLU A 19 -5.44 -10.42 -9.27
CA GLU A 19 -4.52 -9.87 -10.26
C GLU A 19 -5.04 -8.54 -10.84
N ASP A 20 -6.35 -8.44 -11.10
CA ASP A 20 -7.00 -7.21 -11.57
C ASP A 20 -6.83 -6.08 -10.55
N LEU A 21 -7.07 -6.38 -9.27
CA LEU A 21 -6.86 -5.43 -8.17
C LEU A 21 -5.39 -5.02 -8.03
N MET A 22 -4.47 -5.98 -8.11
CA MET A 22 -3.02 -5.72 -8.00
C MET A 22 -2.48 -4.92 -9.18
N THR A 23 -3.09 -5.04 -10.35
CA THR A 23 -2.79 -4.18 -11.50
C THR A 23 -3.15 -2.74 -11.18
N GLY A 24 -4.39 -2.49 -10.73
CA GLY A 24 -4.81 -1.15 -10.30
C GLY A 24 -3.88 -0.50 -9.28
N VAL A 25 -3.54 -1.26 -8.23
CA VAL A 25 -2.61 -0.82 -7.18
C VAL A 25 -1.24 -0.47 -7.75
N SER A 26 -0.68 -1.34 -8.60
CA SER A 26 0.68 -1.15 -9.12
C SER A 26 0.79 0.09 -10.02
N PHE A 27 -0.25 0.39 -10.81
CA PHE A 27 -0.31 1.61 -11.61
C PHE A 27 -0.62 2.87 -10.80
N MET A 28 -1.26 2.73 -9.64
CA MET A 28 -1.49 3.83 -8.70
C MET A 28 -0.21 4.29 -8.01
N ILE A 29 0.67 3.37 -7.60
CA ILE A 29 1.87 3.65 -6.78
C ILE A 29 2.72 4.82 -7.33
N PRO A 30 3.08 4.91 -8.62
CA PRO A 30 3.88 6.03 -9.13
C PRO A 30 3.25 7.41 -8.89
N PHE A 31 1.92 7.54 -8.96
CA PHE A 31 1.21 8.79 -8.66
C PHE A 31 1.30 9.14 -7.18
N VAL A 32 1.19 8.13 -6.32
CA VAL A 32 1.36 8.27 -4.87
C VAL A 32 2.79 8.73 -4.53
N THR A 33 3.80 8.14 -5.17
CA THR A 33 5.21 8.50 -4.97
C THR A 33 5.50 9.93 -5.40
N ILE A 34 5.05 10.34 -6.59
CA ILE A 34 5.16 11.73 -7.06
C ILE A 34 4.42 12.66 -6.10
N GLY A 35 3.17 12.32 -5.76
CA GLY A 35 2.33 13.11 -4.87
C GLY A 35 2.98 13.38 -3.51
N GLY A 36 3.45 12.32 -2.86
CA GLY A 36 4.10 12.38 -1.56
C GLY A 36 5.42 13.13 -1.55
N ILE A 37 6.32 12.84 -2.50
CA ILE A 37 7.65 13.46 -2.54
C ILE A 37 7.55 14.95 -2.86
N PHE A 38 6.72 15.34 -3.84
CA PHE A 38 6.58 16.75 -4.18
C PHE A 38 5.91 17.56 -3.07
N LEU A 39 4.94 16.98 -2.36
CA LEU A 39 4.36 17.61 -1.17
C LEU A 39 5.38 17.76 -0.04
N ALA A 40 6.26 16.76 0.15
CA ALA A 40 7.36 16.86 1.11
C ALA A 40 8.37 17.96 0.74
N LEU A 41 8.75 18.05 -0.54
CA LEU A 41 9.62 19.12 -1.01
C LEU A 41 8.96 20.50 -0.84
N ALA A 42 7.65 20.61 -1.11
CA ALA A 42 6.90 21.84 -0.90
C ALA A 42 7.02 22.37 0.54
N TYR A 43 6.88 21.47 1.51
CA TYR A 43 7.06 21.78 2.93
C TYR A 43 8.51 22.00 3.34
N ALA A 44 9.47 21.45 2.61
CA ALA A 44 10.89 21.69 2.88
C ALA A 44 11.36 23.08 2.42
N VAL A 45 10.81 23.59 1.32
CA VAL A 45 11.18 24.91 0.77
C VAL A 45 10.21 26.04 1.12
N GLY A 46 9.01 25.70 1.59
CA GLY A 46 7.96 26.63 1.99
C GLY A 46 7.63 26.51 3.48
N ASP A 47 6.83 27.44 3.98
CA ASP A 47 6.32 27.36 5.34
C ASP A 47 5.23 26.26 5.42
N THR A 48 5.40 25.30 6.34
CA THR A 48 4.53 24.14 6.48
C THR A 48 3.05 24.46 6.73
N GLN A 49 2.75 25.63 7.31
CA GLN A 49 1.38 26.05 7.63
C GLN A 49 0.75 26.85 6.49
N THR A 50 1.56 27.61 5.75
CA THR A 50 1.07 28.58 4.76
C THR A 50 1.45 28.25 3.32
N VAL A 51 2.05 27.07 3.04
CA VAL A 51 2.52 26.71 1.69
C VAL A 51 1.43 26.81 0.62
N PHE A 52 0.19 26.48 0.97
CA PHE A 52 -0.96 26.53 0.06
C PHE A 52 -1.52 27.95 -0.11
N GLU A 53 -1.27 28.84 0.84
CA GLU A 53 -1.72 30.23 0.84
C GLU A 53 -0.77 31.13 0.04
N ASN A 54 0.53 30.80 0.04
CA ASN A 54 1.61 31.51 -0.65
C ASN A 54 1.62 31.25 -2.17
N THR A 55 0.52 31.58 -2.84
CA THR A 55 0.31 31.36 -4.28
C THR A 55 1.42 31.98 -5.12
N GLY A 56 1.94 31.21 -6.09
CA GLY A 56 3.03 31.64 -6.98
C GLY A 56 4.45 31.44 -6.42
N SER A 57 4.59 31.02 -5.17
CA SER A 57 5.89 30.61 -4.62
C SER A 57 6.35 29.24 -5.15
N ALA A 58 7.65 28.95 -5.07
CA ALA A 58 8.19 27.63 -5.45
C ALA A 58 7.56 26.50 -4.63
N GLY A 59 7.40 26.68 -3.32
CA GLY A 59 6.72 25.73 -2.44
C GLY A 59 5.28 25.47 -2.87
N TRP A 60 4.53 26.52 -3.24
CA TRP A 60 3.16 26.37 -3.74
C TRP A 60 3.10 25.53 -5.02
N PHE A 61 3.97 25.78 -6.01
CA PHE A 61 3.99 24.97 -7.24
C PHE A 61 4.29 23.50 -6.96
N LEU A 62 5.23 23.21 -6.05
CA LEU A 62 5.53 21.84 -5.61
C LEU A 62 4.32 21.21 -4.91
N ALA A 63 3.62 21.95 -4.06
CA ALA A 63 2.42 21.48 -3.36
C ALA A 63 1.29 21.14 -4.34
N GLN A 64 1.14 21.91 -5.42
CA GLN A 64 0.15 21.63 -6.47
C GLN A 64 0.45 20.32 -7.21
N ILE A 65 1.73 20.04 -7.54
CA ILE A 65 2.14 18.76 -8.13
C ILE A 65 1.83 17.62 -7.15
N GLY A 66 2.17 17.81 -5.88
CA GLY A 66 1.90 16.84 -4.82
C GLY A 66 0.41 16.50 -4.70
N THR A 67 -0.42 17.54 -4.62
CA THR A 67 -1.88 17.45 -4.48
C THR A 67 -2.52 16.78 -5.70
N ALA A 68 -2.07 17.11 -6.91
CA ALA A 68 -2.56 16.48 -8.13
C ALA A 68 -2.28 14.97 -8.13
N GLY A 69 -1.07 14.55 -7.74
CA GLY A 69 -0.70 13.14 -7.65
C GLY A 69 -1.58 12.36 -6.67
N LEU A 70 -1.76 12.89 -5.44
CA LEU A 70 -2.58 12.26 -4.40
C LEU A 70 -4.08 12.25 -4.74
N THR A 71 -4.58 13.27 -5.45
CA THR A 71 -5.99 13.33 -5.85
C THR A 71 -6.31 12.30 -6.95
N ILE A 72 -5.44 12.22 -7.98
CA ILE A 72 -5.65 11.40 -9.18
C ILE A 72 -5.36 9.92 -8.93
N MET A 73 -4.64 9.57 -7.85
CA MET A 73 -4.33 8.17 -7.52
C MET A 73 -5.59 7.29 -7.40
N VAL A 74 -6.69 7.82 -6.84
CA VAL A 74 -7.95 7.10 -6.65
C VAL A 74 -8.64 6.79 -8.00
N PRO A 75 -8.81 7.77 -8.92
CA PRO A 75 -9.22 7.50 -10.30
C PRO A 75 -8.32 6.51 -11.06
N ILE A 76 -7.00 6.60 -10.87
CA ILE A 76 -6.03 5.69 -11.50
C ILE A 76 -6.26 4.26 -11.02
N LEU A 77 -6.47 4.04 -9.72
CA LEU A 77 -6.80 2.72 -9.17
C LEU A 77 -8.01 2.11 -9.89
N GLY A 78 -9.13 2.82 -9.95
CA GLY A 78 -10.35 2.33 -10.59
C GLY A 78 -10.19 2.11 -12.10
N GLY A 79 -9.54 3.04 -12.79
CA GLY A 79 -9.25 2.94 -14.21
C GLY A 79 -8.40 1.72 -14.56
N TYR A 80 -7.33 1.46 -13.79
CA TYR A 80 -6.43 0.34 -14.08
C TYR A 80 -6.96 -1.03 -13.61
N ILE A 81 -7.88 -1.08 -12.64
CA ILE A 81 -8.68 -2.30 -12.37
C ILE A 81 -9.56 -2.61 -13.59
N ALA A 82 -10.28 -1.61 -14.11
CA ALA A 82 -11.14 -1.80 -15.27
C ALA A 82 -10.32 -2.17 -16.53
N TYR A 83 -9.13 -1.58 -16.68
CA TYR A 83 -8.17 -1.93 -17.72
C TYR A 83 -7.70 -3.38 -17.60
N ALA A 84 -7.38 -3.88 -16.40
CA ALA A 84 -6.96 -5.27 -16.22
C ALA A 84 -8.03 -6.27 -16.71
N ILE A 85 -9.31 -5.94 -16.50
CA ILE A 85 -10.44 -6.80 -16.87
C ILE A 85 -10.79 -6.73 -18.37
N ALA A 86 -10.72 -5.53 -18.97
CA ALA A 86 -11.29 -5.28 -20.31
C ALA A 86 -10.30 -4.71 -21.34
N ASP A 87 -9.04 -4.50 -20.98
CA ASP A 87 -8.01 -3.73 -21.68
C ASP A 87 -8.36 -2.24 -21.82
N ARG A 88 -7.74 -1.56 -22.79
CA ARG A 88 -7.90 -0.14 -23.12
C ARG A 88 -9.36 0.36 -23.11
N PRO A 89 -10.37 -0.37 -23.62
CA PRO A 89 -11.75 0.11 -23.63
C PRO A 89 -12.37 0.32 -22.23
N GLY A 90 -11.90 -0.42 -21.21
CA GLY A 90 -12.39 -0.29 -19.83
C GLY A 90 -11.75 0.86 -19.04
N LEU A 91 -10.59 1.34 -19.48
CA LEU A 91 -9.78 2.33 -18.74
C LEU A 91 -10.53 3.63 -18.48
N ALA A 92 -11.05 4.28 -19.52
CA ALA A 92 -11.72 5.57 -19.39
C ALA A 92 -13.00 5.49 -18.53
N PRO A 93 -13.89 4.50 -18.73
CA PRO A 93 -15.05 4.34 -17.85
C PRO A 93 -14.68 4.11 -16.39
N GLY A 94 -13.73 3.21 -16.12
CA GLY A 94 -13.28 2.93 -14.74
C GLY A 94 -12.71 4.17 -14.06
N PHE A 95 -11.90 4.95 -14.77
CA PHE A 95 -11.30 6.18 -14.26
C PHE A 95 -12.37 7.23 -13.95
N LEU A 96 -13.27 7.52 -14.90
CA LEU A 96 -14.30 8.54 -14.74
C LEU A 96 -15.29 8.18 -13.65
N LEU A 97 -15.70 6.91 -13.55
CA LEU A 97 -16.60 6.45 -12.49
C LEU A 97 -15.94 6.54 -11.11
N ALA A 98 -14.69 6.11 -10.98
CA ALA A 98 -13.95 6.27 -9.73
C ALA A 98 -13.83 7.75 -9.34
N TYR A 99 -13.53 8.64 -10.29
CA TYR A 99 -13.50 10.08 -10.06
C TYR A 99 -14.86 10.63 -9.63
N LEU A 100 -15.96 10.24 -10.30
CA LEU A 100 -17.30 10.70 -9.94
C LEU A 100 -17.71 10.23 -8.54
N LEU A 101 -17.42 8.98 -8.18
CA LEU A 101 -17.74 8.46 -6.86
C LEU A 101 -16.86 9.07 -5.75
N GLN A 102 -15.66 9.55 -6.08
CA GLN A 102 -14.82 10.31 -5.15
C GLN A 102 -15.43 11.68 -4.82
N GLN A 103 -16.28 12.24 -5.68
CA GLN A 103 -16.91 13.54 -5.45
C GLN A 103 -18.09 13.41 -4.48
N GLY A 104 -17.90 13.85 -3.23
CA GLY A 104 -18.95 13.85 -2.21
C GLY A 104 -20.24 14.54 -2.63
N ALA A 105 -20.14 15.67 -3.33
CA ALA A 105 -21.30 16.38 -3.87
C ALA A 105 -22.13 15.52 -4.85
N VAL A 106 -21.47 14.67 -5.66
CA VAL A 106 -22.17 13.77 -6.60
C VAL A 106 -22.91 12.68 -5.84
N ILE A 107 -22.27 12.08 -4.83
CA ILE A 107 -22.88 11.04 -3.99
C ILE A 107 -24.05 11.60 -3.19
N GLU A 108 -23.91 12.80 -2.63
CA GLU A 108 -24.98 13.47 -1.90
C GLU A 108 -26.23 13.65 -2.76
N GLN A 109 -26.08 14.13 -4.01
CA GLN A 109 -27.21 14.25 -4.92
C GLN A 109 -27.82 12.88 -5.29
N ALA A 110 -26.99 11.84 -5.46
CA ALA A 110 -27.48 10.49 -5.71
C ALA A 110 -28.27 9.93 -4.50
N ALA A 111 -27.81 10.20 -3.27
CA ALA A 111 -28.47 9.78 -2.04
C ALA A 111 -29.88 10.37 -1.91
N LEU A 112 -30.04 11.66 -2.23
CA LEU A 112 -31.35 12.33 -2.24
C LEU A 112 -32.33 11.66 -3.21
N VAL A 113 -31.87 11.26 -4.39
CA VAL A 113 -32.72 10.59 -5.40
C VAL A 113 -33.21 9.23 -4.91
N VAL A 114 -32.39 8.48 -4.18
CA VAL A 114 -32.74 7.13 -3.70
C VAL A 114 -33.33 7.10 -2.30
N GLY A 115 -33.62 8.27 -1.73
CA GLY A 115 -34.25 8.40 -0.42
C GLY A 115 -33.35 7.98 0.75
N LEU A 116 -32.03 8.02 0.56
CA LEU A 116 -31.04 7.72 1.59
C LEU A 116 -30.44 9.02 2.13
N SER A 117 -30.09 9.00 3.42
CA SER A 117 -29.32 10.07 4.06
C SER A 117 -27.89 9.61 4.30
N GLY A 118 -26.91 10.44 3.94
CA GLY A 118 -25.48 10.15 4.11
C GLY A 118 -24.68 10.23 2.81
N GLY A 119 -23.35 10.11 2.90
CA GLY A 119 -22.45 10.04 1.73
C GLY A 119 -21.80 11.34 1.27
N SER A 120 -21.81 12.40 2.10
CA SER A 120 -21.18 13.69 1.77
C SER A 120 -19.65 13.63 1.57
N SER A 121 -18.99 12.58 2.07
CA SER A 121 -17.54 12.35 1.95
C SER A 121 -17.12 11.67 0.65
N GLY A 122 -18.07 11.26 -0.20
CA GLY A 122 -17.76 10.44 -1.37
C GLY A 122 -17.44 8.99 -0.98
N ALA A 123 -17.24 8.15 -1.99
CA ALA A 123 -16.96 6.72 -1.80
C ALA A 123 -15.48 6.41 -1.60
N GLY A 124 -14.59 7.40 -1.76
CA GLY A 124 -13.15 7.27 -1.55
C GLY A 124 -12.50 6.15 -2.37
N TYR A 125 -11.45 5.55 -1.82
CA TYR A 125 -10.73 4.43 -2.45
C TYR A 125 -11.59 3.16 -2.58
N LEU A 126 -12.54 2.91 -1.66
CA LEU A 126 -13.49 1.80 -1.75
C LEU A 126 -14.38 1.96 -3.00
N GLY A 127 -14.84 3.18 -3.24
CA GLY A 127 -15.57 3.55 -4.45
C GLY A 127 -14.78 3.28 -5.72
N ALA A 128 -13.48 3.59 -5.74
CA ALA A 128 -12.63 3.32 -6.89
C ALA A 128 -12.47 1.82 -7.19
N ILE A 129 -12.34 0.97 -6.16
CA ILE A 129 -12.27 -0.49 -6.33
C ILE A 129 -13.58 -1.00 -6.93
N VAL A 130 -14.72 -0.61 -6.35
CA VAL A 130 -16.05 -1.04 -6.83
C VAL A 130 -16.31 -0.51 -8.25
N ALA A 131 -16.00 0.76 -8.51
CA ALA A 131 -16.14 1.36 -9.83
C ALA A 131 -15.28 0.65 -10.88
N GLY A 132 -14.03 0.36 -10.56
CA GLY A 132 -13.12 -0.34 -11.47
C GLY A 132 -13.59 -1.75 -11.82
N LEU A 133 -14.02 -2.52 -10.82
CA LEU A 133 -14.56 -3.87 -11.04
C LEU A 133 -15.83 -3.83 -11.89
N VAL A 134 -16.80 -2.98 -11.53
CA VAL A 134 -18.08 -2.86 -12.27
C VAL A 134 -17.85 -2.38 -13.69
N ALA A 135 -17.07 -1.31 -13.88
CA ALA A 135 -16.75 -0.79 -15.20
C ALA A 135 -15.99 -1.82 -16.05
N GLY A 136 -15.03 -2.52 -15.47
CA GLY A 136 -14.27 -3.57 -16.15
C GLY A 136 -15.16 -4.71 -16.64
N TYR A 137 -16.03 -5.25 -15.77
CA TYR A 137 -16.91 -6.35 -16.17
C TYR A 137 -17.99 -5.92 -17.17
N VAL A 138 -18.55 -4.72 -17.04
CA VAL A 138 -19.49 -4.17 -18.02
C VAL A 138 -18.80 -3.94 -19.38
N ALA A 139 -17.59 -3.38 -19.38
CA ALA A 139 -16.81 -3.20 -20.62
C ALA A 139 -16.46 -4.53 -21.27
N ARG A 140 -16.05 -5.53 -20.48
CA ARG A 140 -15.77 -6.89 -20.96
C ARG A 140 -17.03 -7.54 -21.54
N TRP A 141 -18.19 -7.30 -20.95
CA TRP A 141 -19.47 -7.79 -21.48
C TRP A 141 -19.76 -7.22 -22.87
N PHE A 142 -19.60 -5.90 -23.07
CA PHE A 142 -19.74 -5.29 -24.41
C PHE A 142 -18.69 -5.79 -25.40
N LYS A 143 -17.44 -5.98 -24.95
CA LYS A 143 -16.34 -6.52 -25.76
C LYS A 143 -16.63 -7.95 -26.25
N SER A 144 -17.37 -8.74 -25.48
CA SER A 144 -17.74 -10.12 -25.83
C SER A 144 -18.92 -10.24 -26.80
N ARG A 145 -19.49 -9.13 -27.28
CA ARG A 145 -20.64 -9.15 -28.19
C ARG A 145 -20.21 -9.23 -29.65
N ASP A 146 -20.82 -10.16 -30.37
CA ASP A 146 -20.69 -10.27 -31.81
C ASP A 146 -21.42 -9.09 -32.48
N VAL A 147 -20.66 -8.28 -33.22
CA VAL A 147 -21.18 -7.13 -33.97
C VAL A 147 -20.78 -7.22 -35.44
N PRO A 148 -21.58 -6.64 -36.36
CA PRO A 148 -21.22 -6.55 -37.77
C PRO A 148 -19.85 -5.91 -37.99
N GLY A 149 -19.13 -6.34 -39.02
CA GLY A 149 -17.76 -5.87 -39.31
C GLY A 149 -17.62 -4.35 -39.47
N VAL A 150 -18.69 -3.67 -39.89
CA VAL A 150 -18.73 -2.19 -40.00
C VAL A 150 -18.60 -1.50 -38.63
N ILE A 151 -19.05 -2.16 -37.56
CA ILE A 151 -19.10 -1.61 -36.19
C ILE A 151 -17.84 -1.99 -35.39
N GLN A 152 -17.18 -3.11 -35.73
CA GLN A 152 -16.02 -3.61 -34.99
C GLN A 152 -14.92 -2.57 -34.73
N PRO A 153 -14.53 -1.69 -35.69
CA PRO A 153 -13.51 -0.66 -35.42
C PRO A 153 -13.95 0.39 -34.39
N MET A 154 -15.26 0.63 -34.28
CA MET A 154 -15.84 1.61 -33.35
C MET A 154 -16.03 1.05 -31.95
N MET A 155 -15.99 -0.29 -31.78
CA MET A 155 -16.21 -0.96 -30.50
C MET A 155 -15.25 -0.47 -29.41
N PRO A 156 -13.92 -0.61 -29.53
CA PRO A 156 -13.00 -0.24 -28.46
C PRO A 156 -12.85 1.27 -28.24
N VAL A 157 -13.12 2.09 -29.27
CA VAL A 157 -12.86 3.54 -29.23
C VAL A 157 -14.07 4.33 -28.75
N LEU A 158 -15.29 3.94 -29.16
CA LEU A 158 -16.50 4.71 -28.91
C LEU A 158 -17.54 3.90 -28.15
N ILE A 159 -17.92 2.74 -28.68
CA ILE A 159 -19.11 2.03 -28.21
C ILE A 159 -18.89 1.45 -26.82
N ILE A 160 -17.81 0.70 -26.61
CA ILE A 160 -17.54 0.09 -25.30
C ILE A 160 -17.37 1.17 -24.23
N PRO A 161 -16.55 2.23 -24.39
CA PRO A 161 -16.44 3.26 -23.37
C PRO A 161 -17.77 3.95 -23.05
N VAL A 162 -18.51 4.41 -24.08
CA VAL A 162 -19.77 5.15 -23.90
C VAL A 162 -20.87 4.25 -23.32
N ALA A 163 -21.02 3.03 -23.83
CA ALA A 163 -22.05 2.11 -23.36
C ALA A 163 -21.73 1.60 -21.94
N THR A 164 -20.46 1.41 -21.61
CA THR A 164 -20.03 1.10 -20.24
C THR A 164 -20.42 2.23 -19.30
N MET A 165 -20.16 3.49 -19.66
CA MET A 165 -20.61 4.62 -18.85
C MET A 165 -22.13 4.67 -18.72
N ALA A 166 -22.86 4.50 -19.81
CA ALA A 166 -24.33 4.55 -19.82
C ALA A 166 -24.98 3.49 -18.92
N VAL A 167 -24.36 2.31 -18.80
CA VAL A 167 -24.88 1.19 -17.98
C VAL A 167 -24.32 1.23 -16.55
N ALA A 168 -23.01 1.43 -16.39
CA ALA A 168 -22.36 1.36 -15.10
C ALA A 168 -22.59 2.62 -14.25
N ALA A 169 -22.74 3.81 -14.85
CA ALA A 169 -22.93 5.04 -14.06
C ALA A 169 -24.25 5.04 -13.26
N PRO A 170 -25.42 4.71 -13.83
CA PRO A 170 -26.65 4.63 -13.04
C PRO A 170 -26.57 3.57 -11.93
N LEU A 171 -25.98 2.41 -12.23
CA LEU A 171 -25.78 1.34 -11.25
C LEU A 171 -24.89 1.81 -10.09
N LEU A 172 -23.76 2.43 -10.41
CA LEU A 172 -22.82 2.89 -9.39
C LEU A 172 -23.30 4.11 -8.63
N LEU A 173 -24.00 5.05 -9.25
CA LEU A 173 -24.48 6.24 -8.54
C LEU A 173 -25.67 5.93 -7.65
N PHE A 174 -26.68 5.23 -8.18
CA PHE A 174 -27.97 5.08 -7.51
C PHE A 174 -28.12 3.76 -6.76
N VAL A 175 -27.28 2.75 -7.01
CA VAL A 175 -27.39 1.46 -6.30
C VAL A 175 -26.24 1.24 -5.35
N LEU A 176 -24.99 1.39 -5.82
CA LEU A 176 -23.81 0.97 -5.06
C LEU A 176 -23.09 2.13 -4.36
N GLY A 177 -23.06 3.31 -4.95
CA GLY A 177 -22.20 4.42 -4.56
C GLY A 177 -22.55 4.97 -3.19
N VAL A 178 -23.85 5.14 -2.91
CA VAL A 178 -24.32 5.61 -1.60
C VAL A 178 -24.00 4.58 -0.49
N PRO A 179 -24.32 3.28 -0.61
CA PRO A 179 -23.86 2.27 0.35
C PRO A 179 -22.34 2.25 0.55
N VAL A 180 -21.56 2.36 -0.52
CA VAL A 180 -20.09 2.35 -0.43
C VAL A 180 -19.57 3.61 0.27
N ALA A 181 -20.16 4.77 0.02
CA ALA A 181 -19.82 6.01 0.71
C ALA A 181 -20.18 5.97 2.20
N ILE A 182 -21.32 5.37 2.56
CA ILE A 182 -21.67 5.13 3.97
C ILE A 182 -20.65 4.18 4.63
N ALA A 183 -20.24 3.12 3.93
CA ALA A 183 -19.20 2.22 4.41
C ALA A 183 -17.86 2.94 4.59
N ASN A 184 -17.47 3.78 3.63
CA ASN A 184 -16.26 4.61 3.71
C ASN A 184 -16.33 5.56 4.91
N GLN A 185 -17.42 6.31 5.06
CA GLN A 185 -17.63 7.21 6.20
C GLN A 185 -17.60 6.47 7.54
N SER A 186 -18.17 5.26 7.60
CA SER A 186 -18.17 4.45 8.83
C SER A 186 -16.75 4.01 9.19
N LEU A 187 -15.97 3.60 8.18
CA LEU A 187 -14.56 3.24 8.34
C LEU A 187 -13.72 4.46 8.79
N THR A 188 -13.87 5.60 8.13
CA THR A 188 -13.11 6.82 8.47
C THR A 188 -13.46 7.29 9.88
N THR A 189 -14.75 7.33 10.24
CA THR A 189 -15.21 7.67 11.59
C THR A 189 -14.65 6.70 12.63
N PHE A 190 -14.68 5.39 12.35
CA PHE A 190 -14.07 4.39 13.24
C PHE A 190 -12.59 4.69 13.46
N LEU A 191 -11.84 4.97 12.39
CA LEU A 191 -10.40 5.23 12.46
C LEU A 191 -10.04 6.54 13.17
N GLU A 192 -10.81 7.61 12.96
CA GLU A 192 -10.61 8.91 13.59
C GLU A 192 -10.91 8.89 15.09
N THR A 193 -11.91 8.09 15.48
CA THR A 193 -12.36 8.00 16.88
C THR A 193 -11.64 6.92 17.67
N MET A 194 -10.67 6.21 17.08
CA MET A 194 -9.92 5.17 17.77
C MET A 194 -9.21 5.71 19.00
N GLN A 195 -9.41 5.05 20.14
CA GLN A 195 -8.69 5.35 21.38
C GLN A 195 -8.10 4.07 21.98
N GLY A 196 -6.95 4.23 22.64
CA GLY A 196 -6.29 3.16 23.41
C GLY A 196 -6.09 1.87 22.60
N GLY A 197 -6.76 0.80 23.03
CA GLY A 197 -6.59 -0.56 22.47
C GLY A 197 -6.94 -0.71 20.99
N GLN A 198 -7.90 0.05 20.47
CA GLN A 198 -8.30 -0.04 19.06
C GLN A 198 -7.17 0.39 18.11
N ALA A 199 -6.52 1.52 18.43
CA ALA A 199 -5.39 2.04 17.67
C ALA A 199 -4.21 1.05 17.69
N ILE A 200 -3.95 0.43 18.85
CA ILE A 200 -2.92 -0.62 19.00
C ILE A 200 -3.20 -1.80 18.07
N VAL A 201 -4.43 -2.32 18.06
CA VAL A 201 -4.81 -3.48 17.23
C VAL A 201 -4.68 -3.15 15.74
N VAL A 202 -5.17 -1.98 15.31
CA VAL A 202 -5.02 -1.55 13.91
C VAL A 202 -3.54 -1.41 13.54
N GLY A 203 -2.73 -0.83 14.43
CA GLY A 203 -1.28 -0.71 14.23
C GLY A 203 -0.57 -2.07 14.13
N LEU A 204 -0.93 -3.04 14.98
CA LEU A 204 -0.41 -4.42 14.92
C LEU A 204 -0.69 -5.05 13.56
N ILE A 205 -1.93 -4.94 13.09
CA ILE A 205 -2.36 -5.53 11.81
C ILE A 205 -1.62 -4.87 10.65
N LEU A 206 -1.64 -3.54 10.56
CA LEU A 206 -1.03 -2.81 9.45
C LEU A 206 0.49 -3.00 9.42
N GLY A 207 1.15 -2.89 10.57
CA GLY A 207 2.59 -3.13 10.68
C GLY A 207 2.96 -4.57 10.31
N GLY A 208 2.22 -5.56 10.81
CA GLY A 208 2.45 -6.97 10.50
C GLY A 208 2.25 -7.30 9.02
N MET A 209 1.19 -6.77 8.39
CA MET A 209 0.91 -6.96 6.98
C MET A 209 2.04 -6.43 6.08
N MET A 210 2.69 -5.32 6.46
CA MET A 210 3.80 -4.77 5.70
C MET A 210 5.02 -5.71 5.63
N ALA A 211 5.24 -6.52 6.65
CA ALA A 211 6.38 -7.43 6.69
C ALA A 211 6.06 -8.85 6.23
N ALA A 212 4.78 -9.20 6.10
CA ALA A 212 4.32 -10.58 5.87
C ALA A 212 4.91 -11.22 4.60
N ASP A 213 5.05 -10.43 3.53
CA ASP A 213 5.55 -10.90 2.23
C ASP A 213 6.56 -9.93 1.57
N MET A 214 7.16 -9.03 2.36
CA MET A 214 8.32 -8.21 1.99
C MET A 214 8.18 -7.46 0.64
N GLY A 215 7.00 -6.87 0.38
CA GLY A 215 6.67 -6.15 -0.85
C GLY A 215 5.68 -6.88 -1.77
N GLY A 216 5.20 -8.05 -1.35
CA GLY A 216 4.16 -8.81 -2.03
C GLY A 216 2.74 -8.24 -1.88
N PRO A 217 1.71 -9.03 -2.25
CA PRO A 217 0.31 -8.61 -2.22
C PRO A 217 -0.21 -8.16 -0.84
N ILE A 218 0.20 -8.79 0.27
CA ILE A 218 -0.26 -8.44 1.63
C ILE A 218 0.26 -7.07 2.02
N ASN A 219 1.55 -6.81 1.78
CA ASN A 219 2.16 -5.50 1.94
C ASN A 219 1.44 -4.44 1.10
N LYS A 220 1.23 -4.72 -0.19
CA LYS A 220 0.52 -3.79 -1.10
C LYS A 220 -0.91 -3.48 -0.65
N VAL A 221 -1.63 -4.45 -0.09
CA VAL A 221 -2.98 -4.21 0.45
C VAL A 221 -2.93 -3.24 1.64
N ALA A 222 -2.02 -3.44 2.59
CA ALA A 222 -1.86 -2.53 3.72
C ALA A 222 -1.44 -1.13 3.26
N TYR A 223 -0.52 -1.05 2.29
CA TYR A 223 -0.10 0.21 1.69
C TYR A 223 -1.26 0.95 1.02
N VAL A 224 -2.04 0.28 0.18
CA VAL A 224 -3.20 0.90 -0.50
C VAL A 224 -4.25 1.38 0.49
N PHE A 225 -4.52 0.58 1.51
CA PHE A 225 -5.43 0.98 2.59
C PHE A 225 -4.96 2.28 3.26
N ALA A 226 -3.70 2.35 3.69
CA ALA A 226 -3.18 3.53 4.37
C ALA A 226 -3.06 4.76 3.45
N THR A 227 -2.65 4.57 2.20
CA THR A 227 -2.57 5.66 1.20
C THR A 227 -3.94 6.21 0.84
N GLY A 228 -4.96 5.35 0.69
CA GLY A 228 -6.34 5.76 0.44
C GLY A 228 -6.95 6.60 1.57
N LEU A 229 -6.45 6.45 2.80
CA LEU A 229 -6.87 7.23 3.95
C LEU A 229 -6.23 8.64 4.01
N ILE A 230 -5.14 8.87 3.27
CA ILE A 230 -4.51 10.21 3.18
C ILE A 230 -5.48 11.21 2.56
N THR A 231 -6.24 10.83 1.54
CA THR A 231 -7.23 11.71 0.90
C THR A 231 -8.42 12.02 1.81
N GLU A 232 -8.64 11.19 2.84
CA GLU A 232 -9.65 11.39 3.87
C GLU A 232 -9.10 12.18 5.08
N GLY A 233 -7.83 12.61 5.04
CA GLY A 233 -7.17 13.33 6.14
C GLY A 233 -6.71 12.44 7.31
N ILE A 234 -6.77 11.11 7.16
CA ILE A 234 -6.43 10.15 8.21
C ILE A 234 -5.00 9.63 8.00
N TYR A 235 -4.05 10.25 8.69
CA TYR A 235 -2.62 10.04 8.45
C TYR A 235 -1.92 9.04 9.40
N ALA A 236 -2.57 8.60 10.48
CA ALA A 236 -1.96 7.68 11.45
C ALA A 236 -1.68 6.28 10.86
N PRO A 237 -2.61 5.65 10.11
CA PRO A 237 -2.35 4.37 9.44
C PRO A 237 -1.15 4.40 8.50
N MET A 238 -0.92 5.52 7.80
CA MET A 238 0.24 5.68 6.92
C MET A 238 1.56 5.69 7.69
N ALA A 239 1.61 6.31 8.87
CA ALA A 239 2.81 6.24 9.71
C ALA A 239 3.11 4.79 10.13
N ALA A 240 2.09 4.05 10.58
CA ALA A 240 2.23 2.66 10.99
C ALA A 240 2.70 1.75 9.83
N VAL A 241 2.10 1.91 8.65
CA VAL A 241 2.50 1.21 7.42
C VAL A 241 3.93 1.55 7.01
N MET A 242 4.29 2.84 7.03
CA MET A 242 5.63 3.25 6.62
C MET A 242 6.70 2.68 7.56
N ILE A 243 6.53 2.85 8.88
CA ILE A 243 7.44 2.28 9.87
C ILE A 243 7.50 0.75 9.74
N GLY A 244 6.33 0.11 9.60
CA GLY A 244 6.23 -1.35 9.44
C GLY A 244 6.99 -1.89 8.24
N GLY A 245 7.05 -1.18 7.11
CA GLY A 245 7.85 -1.59 5.95
C GLY A 245 9.34 -1.22 6.03
N MET A 246 9.73 -0.27 6.88
CA MET A 246 11.13 0.08 7.12
C MET A 246 11.83 -0.94 8.05
N VAL A 247 11.09 -1.53 9.00
CA VAL A 247 11.63 -2.44 10.02
C VAL A 247 12.32 -3.70 9.46
N PRO A 248 11.77 -4.46 8.50
CA PRO A 248 12.32 -5.76 8.09
C PRO A 248 13.78 -5.72 7.64
N PRO A 249 14.18 -4.88 6.66
CA PRO A 249 15.57 -4.86 6.20
C PRO A 249 16.54 -4.35 7.28
N ILE A 250 16.14 -3.38 8.11
CA ILE A 250 17.01 -2.86 9.19
C ILE A 250 17.17 -3.90 10.30
N GLY A 251 16.08 -4.56 10.69
CA GLY A 251 16.08 -5.59 11.74
C GLY A 251 16.90 -6.81 11.34
N MET A 252 16.79 -7.26 10.09
CA MET A 252 17.61 -8.37 9.59
C MET A 252 19.09 -8.01 9.47
N ALA A 253 19.41 -6.80 9.00
CA ALA A 253 20.79 -6.30 8.99
C ALA A 253 21.39 -6.27 10.40
N LEU A 254 20.64 -5.75 11.38
CA LEU A 254 21.08 -5.72 12.78
C LEU A 254 21.29 -7.12 13.35
N SER A 255 20.38 -8.05 13.07
CA SER A 255 20.51 -9.46 13.47
C SER A 255 21.78 -10.10 12.91
N ASN A 256 22.09 -9.83 11.64
CA ASN A 256 23.30 -10.33 10.98
C ASN A 256 24.58 -9.72 11.57
N PHE A 257 24.59 -8.43 11.88
CA PHE A 257 25.75 -7.80 12.54
C PHE A 257 26.00 -8.33 13.95
N ILE A 258 24.94 -8.65 14.72
CA ILE A 258 25.05 -9.17 16.08
C ILE A 258 25.46 -10.65 16.09
N ALA A 259 24.88 -11.46 15.21
CA ALA A 259 25.10 -12.91 15.15
C ALA A 259 25.48 -13.38 13.74
N PRO A 260 26.64 -12.95 13.20
CA PRO A 260 27.02 -13.24 11.82
C PRO A 260 27.14 -14.74 11.52
N HIS A 261 27.53 -15.55 12.51
CA HIS A 261 27.63 -17.01 12.41
C HIS A 261 26.30 -17.72 12.07
N LYS A 262 25.15 -17.04 12.20
CA LYS A 262 23.81 -17.57 11.85
C LYS A 262 23.41 -17.34 10.39
N TYR A 263 24.28 -16.71 9.60
CA TYR A 263 24.01 -16.33 8.21
C TYR A 263 25.17 -16.72 7.30
N GLU A 264 24.86 -16.93 6.03
CA GLU A 264 25.86 -17.05 4.96
C GLU A 264 26.77 -15.81 4.92
N ALA A 265 28.04 -16.01 4.56
CA ALA A 265 29.02 -14.92 4.51
C ALA A 265 28.59 -13.81 3.53
N GLU A 266 28.00 -14.17 2.40
CA GLU A 266 27.50 -13.25 1.38
C GLU A 266 26.37 -12.35 1.88
N MET A 267 25.58 -12.81 2.86
CA MET A 267 24.52 -12.00 3.45
C MET A 267 25.04 -10.82 4.26
N TYR A 268 26.33 -10.79 4.60
CA TYR A 268 26.91 -9.64 5.30
C TYR A 268 26.92 -8.38 4.42
N GLU A 269 27.16 -8.51 3.11
CA GLU A 269 27.03 -7.37 2.19
C GLU A 269 25.57 -6.94 2.03
N ASN A 270 24.63 -7.90 2.06
CA ASN A 270 23.20 -7.61 2.09
C ASN A 270 22.77 -6.88 3.38
N ALA A 271 23.42 -7.14 4.51
CA ALA A 271 23.17 -6.42 5.76
C ALA A 271 23.58 -4.94 5.65
N LYS A 272 24.74 -4.66 5.05
CA LYS A 272 25.22 -3.28 4.84
C LYS A 272 24.27 -2.47 3.95
N SER A 273 23.79 -3.07 2.86
CA SER A 273 22.82 -2.42 1.98
C SER A 273 21.41 -2.37 2.58
N GLY A 274 21.03 -3.34 3.41
CA GLY A 274 19.72 -3.40 4.06
C GLY A 274 19.39 -2.18 4.92
N ILE A 275 20.37 -1.57 5.59
CA ILE A 275 20.15 -0.36 6.40
C ILE A 275 19.66 0.84 5.56
N PRO A 276 20.40 1.33 4.54
CA PRO A 276 19.93 2.45 3.73
C PRO A 276 18.66 2.11 2.95
N LEU A 277 18.48 0.87 2.49
CA LEU A 277 17.22 0.43 1.85
C LEU A 277 16.04 0.56 2.81
N GLY A 278 16.17 0.05 4.03
CA GLY A 278 15.14 0.15 5.06
C GLY A 278 14.82 1.58 5.45
N LEU A 279 15.86 2.42 5.61
CA LEU A 279 15.67 3.84 5.86
C LEU A 279 14.96 4.55 4.71
N ALA A 280 15.09 4.06 3.47
CA ALA A 280 14.37 4.57 2.31
C ALA A 280 12.95 3.98 2.14
N PHE A 281 12.46 3.19 3.10
CA PHE A 281 11.17 2.48 3.01
C PHE A 281 11.12 1.47 1.83
N ILE A 282 12.24 0.78 1.61
CA ILE A 282 12.38 -0.32 0.64
C ILE A 282 12.47 -1.63 1.43
N THR A 283 11.34 -2.32 1.55
CA THR A 283 11.20 -3.56 2.35
C THR A 283 11.94 -4.75 1.72
N GLU A 284 12.26 -4.67 0.43
CA GLU A 284 12.88 -5.71 -0.40
C GLU A 284 14.28 -6.11 0.09
N GLY A 285 14.96 -5.25 0.86
CA GLY A 285 16.24 -5.59 1.48
C GLY A 285 16.18 -6.81 2.42
N ALA A 286 14.99 -7.21 2.86
CA ALA A 286 14.77 -8.41 3.68
C ALA A 286 14.52 -9.69 2.86
N ILE A 287 14.24 -9.60 1.56
CA ILE A 287 13.89 -10.75 0.71
C ILE A 287 14.96 -11.86 0.74
N PRO A 288 16.28 -11.56 0.62
CA PRO A 288 17.30 -12.62 0.65
C PRO A 288 17.25 -13.44 1.93
N TYR A 289 17.01 -12.80 3.07
CA TYR A 289 16.88 -13.47 4.36
C TYR A 289 15.61 -14.31 4.44
N GLY A 290 14.49 -13.76 4.00
CA GLY A 290 13.20 -14.44 3.98
C GLY A 290 13.21 -15.67 3.07
N ALA A 291 13.89 -15.60 1.92
CA ALA A 291 14.02 -16.70 0.99
C ALA A 291 14.88 -17.84 1.55
N ALA A 292 15.96 -17.51 2.27
CA ALA A 292 16.87 -18.50 2.83
C ALA A 292 16.26 -19.25 4.03
N ASP A 293 15.45 -18.59 4.86
CA ASP A 293 14.83 -19.21 6.02
C ASP A 293 13.45 -18.61 6.37
N PRO A 294 12.41 -18.94 5.58
CA PRO A 294 11.09 -18.31 5.71
C PRO A 294 10.45 -18.52 7.08
N LEU A 295 10.62 -19.73 7.65
CA LEU A 295 9.94 -20.14 8.89
C LEU A 295 10.39 -19.34 10.11
N ARG A 296 11.61 -18.79 10.10
CA ARG A 296 12.14 -17.99 11.21
C ARG A 296 12.16 -16.51 10.86
N VAL A 297 12.53 -16.16 9.63
CA VAL A 297 12.64 -14.75 9.25
C VAL A 297 11.27 -14.08 9.19
N ILE A 298 10.26 -14.71 8.55
CA ILE A 298 8.94 -14.09 8.38
C ILE A 298 8.29 -13.78 9.74
N PRO A 299 8.19 -14.72 10.71
CA PRO A 299 7.66 -14.40 12.03
C PRO A 299 8.46 -13.31 12.76
N SER A 300 9.78 -13.26 12.57
CA SER A 300 10.64 -12.25 13.21
C SER A 300 10.33 -10.85 12.71
N VAL A 301 10.31 -10.66 11.38
CA VAL A 301 10.04 -9.36 10.76
C VAL A 301 8.58 -8.93 10.99
N VAL A 302 7.63 -9.86 10.94
CA VAL A 302 6.21 -9.59 11.24
C VAL A 302 6.04 -9.12 12.67
N SER A 303 6.70 -9.78 13.64
CA SER A 303 6.59 -9.40 15.05
C SER A 303 7.12 -7.99 15.30
N GLY A 304 8.30 -7.66 14.74
CA GLY A 304 8.89 -6.33 14.90
C GLY A 304 8.08 -5.25 14.21
N SER A 305 7.64 -5.47 12.97
CA SER A 305 6.82 -4.50 12.24
C SER A 305 5.44 -4.30 12.87
N ALA A 306 4.81 -5.36 13.36
CA ALA A 306 3.55 -5.26 14.11
C ALA A 306 3.72 -4.41 15.38
N ILE A 307 4.76 -4.67 16.18
CA ILE A 307 5.03 -3.89 17.40
C ILE A 307 5.32 -2.42 17.06
N ALA A 308 6.08 -2.15 16.01
CA ALA A 308 6.36 -0.78 15.58
C ALA A 308 5.09 -0.05 15.12
N GLY A 309 4.24 -0.70 14.33
CA GLY A 309 2.96 -0.15 13.89
C GLY A 309 2.01 0.10 15.06
N ALA A 310 1.95 -0.83 16.02
CA ALA A 310 1.17 -0.69 17.24
C ALA A 310 1.62 0.50 18.09
N MET A 311 2.93 0.62 18.29
CA MET A 311 3.55 1.73 19.03
C MET A 311 3.30 3.07 18.33
N SER A 312 3.44 3.12 17.01
CA SER A 312 3.17 4.30 16.19
C SER A 312 1.72 4.79 16.36
N MET A 313 0.75 3.88 16.24
CA MET A 313 -0.66 4.20 16.40
C MET A 313 -1.01 4.59 17.84
N ALA A 314 -0.47 3.88 18.84
CA ALA A 314 -0.70 4.20 20.25
C ALA A 314 -0.18 5.58 20.66
N LEU A 315 0.95 5.98 20.08
CA LEU A 315 1.58 7.28 20.32
C LEU A 315 0.98 8.39 19.45
N GLY A 316 0.01 8.09 18.58
CA GLY A 316 -0.62 9.06 17.68
C GLY A 316 0.38 9.70 16.71
N VAL A 317 1.31 8.90 16.19
CA VAL A 317 2.23 9.33 15.13
C VAL A 317 1.47 9.37 13.81
N THR A 318 1.61 10.46 13.05
CA THR A 318 0.99 10.63 11.75
C THR A 318 2.04 10.87 10.67
N MET A 319 1.69 10.52 9.42
CA MET A 319 2.54 10.74 8.26
C MET A 319 1.68 11.12 7.04
N PRO A 320 1.71 12.38 6.58
CA PRO A 320 0.96 12.80 5.39
C PRO A 320 1.63 12.36 4.08
N ALA A 321 2.92 12.00 4.12
CA ALA A 321 3.65 11.51 2.95
C ALA A 321 3.59 9.97 2.85
N PRO A 322 3.07 9.41 1.76
CA PRO A 322 2.97 7.95 1.58
C PRO A 322 4.31 7.26 1.30
N HIS A 323 5.36 8.01 0.94
CA HIS A 323 6.64 7.45 0.53
C HIS A 323 7.81 8.36 0.90
N GLY A 324 9.00 7.78 1.05
CA GLY A 324 10.25 8.51 1.33
C GLY A 324 10.96 8.12 2.62
N GLY A 325 10.37 7.24 3.44
CA GLY A 325 11.01 6.70 4.65
C GLY A 325 11.57 7.80 5.58
N VAL A 326 12.84 7.69 5.95
CA VAL A 326 13.52 8.66 6.82
C VAL A 326 13.63 10.05 6.18
N PHE A 327 13.64 10.15 4.85
CA PHE A 327 13.79 11.44 4.15
C PHE A 327 12.58 12.36 4.33
N VAL A 328 11.42 11.79 4.66
CA VAL A 328 10.18 12.54 4.91
C VAL A 328 9.79 12.55 6.39
N VAL A 329 10.68 12.12 7.30
CA VAL A 329 10.37 12.00 8.73
C VAL A 329 9.95 13.33 9.36
N LEU A 330 10.46 14.46 8.85
CA LEU A 330 10.14 15.81 9.33
C LEU A 330 8.69 16.22 9.04
N LEU A 331 8.01 15.55 8.09
CA LEU A 331 6.58 15.76 7.84
C LEU A 331 5.70 15.06 8.88
N SER A 332 6.27 14.16 9.69
CA SER A 332 5.53 13.55 10.79
C SER A 332 5.18 14.60 11.84
N ASN A 333 3.99 14.48 12.45
CA ASN A 333 3.65 15.30 13.61
C ASN A 333 4.57 15.06 14.81
N LYS A 334 5.20 13.88 14.92
CA LYS A 334 6.06 13.45 16.03
C LYS A 334 7.29 12.69 15.49
N PRO A 335 8.26 13.38 14.85
CA PRO A 335 9.40 12.74 14.19
C PRO A 335 10.23 11.84 15.13
N LEU A 336 10.41 12.26 16.38
CA LEU A 336 11.16 11.48 17.37
C LEU A 336 10.44 10.18 17.75
N LEU A 337 9.11 10.20 17.88
CA LEU A 337 8.34 8.98 18.19
C LEU A 337 8.22 8.06 16.98
N PHE A 338 8.22 8.61 15.76
CA PHE A 338 8.36 7.85 14.52
C PHE A 338 9.66 7.03 14.55
N LEU A 339 10.79 7.70 14.79
CA LEU A 339 12.11 7.04 14.87
C LEU A 339 12.22 6.08 16.05
N ALA A 340 11.62 6.41 17.20
CA ALA A 340 11.59 5.50 18.35
C ALA A 340 10.80 4.22 18.05
N SER A 341 9.65 4.33 17.38
CA SER A 341 8.84 3.18 16.99
C SER A 341 9.58 2.29 15.98
N LEU A 342 10.26 2.91 15.01
CA LEU A 342 11.14 2.22 14.06
C LEU A 342 12.27 1.47 14.78
N LEU A 343 12.93 2.12 15.72
CA LEU A 343 14.01 1.52 16.51
C LEU A 343 13.50 0.31 17.31
N VAL A 344 12.37 0.44 18.00
CA VAL A 344 11.78 -0.66 18.78
C VAL A 344 11.44 -1.85 17.89
N GLY A 345 10.78 -1.65 16.75
CA GLY A 345 10.49 -2.75 15.81
C GLY A 345 11.73 -3.41 15.24
N THR A 346 12.75 -2.61 14.94
CA THR A 346 14.07 -3.09 14.47
C THR A 346 14.72 -3.99 15.52
N LEU A 347 14.75 -3.54 16.78
CA LEU A 347 15.32 -4.30 17.90
C LEU A 347 14.54 -5.60 18.14
N VAL A 348 13.20 -5.56 18.09
CA VAL A 348 12.37 -6.77 18.22
C VAL A 348 12.66 -7.75 17.09
N THR A 349 12.70 -7.30 15.84
CA THR A 349 13.02 -8.16 14.69
C THR A 349 14.38 -8.82 14.88
N ALA A 350 15.40 -8.04 15.24
CA ALA A 350 16.75 -8.54 15.43
C ALA A 350 16.85 -9.54 16.59
N ALA A 351 16.20 -9.24 17.71
CA ALA A 351 16.18 -10.12 18.87
C ALA A 351 15.49 -11.45 18.56
N VAL A 352 14.30 -11.42 17.95
CA VAL A 352 13.55 -12.63 17.59
C VAL A 352 14.35 -13.45 16.58
N ALA A 353 14.84 -12.84 15.50
CA ALA A 353 15.62 -13.53 14.48
C ALA A 353 16.90 -14.17 15.04
N THR A 354 17.64 -13.44 15.89
CA THR A 354 18.86 -13.95 16.54
C THR A 354 18.56 -15.12 17.47
N LEU A 355 17.45 -15.08 18.21
CA LEU A 355 17.11 -16.12 19.18
C LEU A 355 16.64 -17.41 18.51
N ILE A 356 15.90 -17.33 17.40
CA ILE A 356 15.26 -18.51 16.80
C ILE A 356 16.04 -19.11 15.61
N LYS A 357 16.95 -18.36 14.97
CA LYS A 357 17.77 -18.92 13.89
C LYS A 357 18.88 -19.81 14.46
N PRO A 358 19.07 -21.02 13.92
CA PRO A 358 20.22 -21.86 14.24
C PRO A 358 21.51 -21.26 13.67
N ASP A 359 22.64 -21.80 14.09
CA ASP A 359 23.92 -21.43 13.50
C ASP A 359 24.05 -22.00 12.09
N PHE A 360 24.73 -21.28 11.21
CA PHE A 360 24.92 -21.72 9.83
C PHE A 360 26.10 -22.68 9.77
N GLU A 361 25.83 -23.97 9.54
CA GLU A 361 26.80 -25.07 9.69
C GLU A 361 28.08 -24.87 8.87
N GLU A 362 27.98 -24.41 7.62
CA GLU A 362 29.15 -24.18 6.77
C GLU A 362 30.07 -23.06 7.31
N ARG A 363 29.50 -22.06 7.99
CA ARG A 363 30.28 -20.95 8.57
C ARG A 363 31.02 -21.38 9.82
N ILE A 364 30.39 -22.21 10.66
CA ILE A 364 31.07 -22.86 11.79
C ILE A 364 32.22 -23.74 11.29
N ASN A 365 31.98 -24.52 10.24
CA ASN A 365 32.98 -25.43 9.68
C ASN A 365 34.17 -24.64 9.09
N ALA A 366 33.94 -23.51 8.41
CA ALA A 366 35.00 -22.63 7.89
C ALA A 366 35.81 -21.94 9.00
N GLU A 367 35.17 -21.47 10.07
CA GLU A 367 35.83 -20.88 11.24
C GLU A 367 36.66 -21.92 12.01
N THR A 368 36.15 -23.14 12.17
CA THR A 368 36.88 -24.24 12.81
C THR A 368 38.09 -24.69 11.98
N SER A 369 37.93 -24.74 10.65
CA SER A 369 39.01 -25.10 9.72
C SER A 369 40.15 -24.08 9.74
N SER A 370 39.82 -22.79 9.72
CA SER A 370 40.82 -21.71 9.73
C SER A 370 41.60 -21.60 11.05
N GLN A 371 40.97 -21.91 12.19
CA GLN A 371 41.65 -22.00 13.49
C GLN A 371 42.61 -23.20 13.59
N SER A 372 42.32 -24.32 12.91
CA SER A 372 43.21 -25.50 12.90
C SER A 372 44.49 -25.33 12.06
N THR A 373 44.52 -24.32 11.17
CA THR A 373 45.64 -24.04 10.27
C THR A 373 46.57 -22.92 10.73
N GLN A 374 46.36 -22.31 11.90
CA GLN A 374 47.36 -21.38 12.46
C GLN A 374 48.58 -22.18 12.96
N PRO A 375 49.79 -21.96 12.42
CA PRO A 375 50.98 -22.60 12.95
C PRO A 375 51.25 -22.05 14.36
N THR A 376 51.33 -22.96 15.33
CA THR A 376 51.88 -22.66 16.65
C THR A 376 53.34 -22.24 16.48
N ASN A 377 53.58 -20.93 16.39
CA ASN A 377 54.94 -20.38 16.53
C ASN A 377 55.34 -20.50 17.99
N ASN A 378 56.01 -21.60 18.33
CA ASN A 378 56.86 -21.72 19.52
C ASN A 378 58.28 -21.28 19.18
#